data_AF-A0A9N9LDU5-F1
#
_entry.id   AF-A0A9N9LDU5-F1
#
_cell.length_a   1.000
_cell.length_b   1.000
_cell.length_c   1.000
_cell.angle_alpha   90.00
_cell.angle_beta   90.00
_cell.angle_gamma   90.00
#
_symmetry.space_group_name_H-M   'P 1'
#
loop_
_entity.id
_entity.type
_entity.pdbx_description
1 polymer ?
#
loop_
_entity_poly.entity_id
_entity_poly.type
_entity_poly.pdbx_seq_one_letter_code
_entity_poly.pdbx_strand_id
1 'polypeptide(L)'
;MAPTSAEKANLARIRDNQRRSRARRKEYLQELEIKLRQCENIGVEASTELQTAARRVARENKRLRELLAQKGVDDDSIEEYLNRPPLTGSANDRCRERGSGNVLERLIQARKPCCPVSTIPIPVPPTRGNVNSCDLATDMITSMAGGDPAAVRADLGCLPGMECEVDNQLVFQVMDQYSNSLGLQ
;
A
#
# COMPACT_ATOMS: atom_id res chain seq x y z
N MET A 1 -12.13 -41.38 41.85
CA MET A 1 -12.62 -40.36 42.81
C MET A 1 -13.53 -39.41 42.04
N ALA A 2 -14.72 -39.12 42.56
CA ALA A 2 -15.67 -38.21 41.91
C ALA A 2 -15.18 -36.76 42.05
N PRO A 3 -15.31 -35.91 41.02
CA PRO A 3 -14.84 -34.53 41.09
C PRO A 3 -15.60 -33.74 42.15
N THR A 4 -14.87 -32.91 42.88
CA THR A 4 -15.41 -32.10 43.97
C THR A 4 -16.39 -31.05 43.42
N SER A 5 -17.33 -30.58 44.25
CA SER A 5 -18.29 -29.54 43.84
C SER A 5 -17.57 -28.28 43.31
N ALA A 6 -16.44 -27.92 43.92
CA ALA A 6 -15.60 -26.79 43.50
C ALA A 6 -14.95 -27.02 42.12
N GLU A 7 -14.44 -28.21 41.84
CA GLU A 7 -13.89 -28.57 40.52
C GLU A 7 -14.96 -28.49 39.43
N LYS A 8 -16.18 -29.00 39.71
CA LYS A 8 -17.32 -28.91 38.79
C LYS A 8 -17.69 -27.45 38.50
N ALA A 9 -17.71 -26.59 39.52
CA ALA A 9 -17.97 -25.16 39.35
C ALA A 9 -16.88 -24.45 38.51
N ASN A 10 -15.61 -24.79 38.72
CA ASN A 10 -14.51 -24.22 37.94
C ASN A 10 -14.57 -24.64 36.46
N LEU A 11 -14.83 -25.93 36.19
CA LEU A 11 -15.03 -26.43 34.83
C LEU A 11 -16.21 -25.76 34.11
N ALA A 12 -17.32 -25.53 34.82
CA ALA A 12 -18.46 -24.79 34.28
C ALA A 12 -18.10 -23.35 33.91
N ARG A 13 -17.35 -22.65 34.78
CA ARG A 13 -16.86 -21.29 34.53
C ARG A 13 -15.90 -21.22 33.34
N ILE A 14 -14.97 -22.17 33.21
CA ILE A 14 -14.04 -22.25 32.08
C ILE A 14 -14.81 -22.45 30.77
N ARG A 15 -15.79 -23.35 30.74
CA ARG A 15 -16.65 -23.57 29.57
C ARG A 15 -17.44 -22.33 29.18
N ASP A 16 -18.02 -21.62 30.15
CA ASP A 16 -18.76 -20.37 29.89
C ASP A 16 -17.84 -19.26 29.36
N ASN A 17 -16.66 -19.09 29.94
CA ASN A 17 -15.67 -18.14 29.45
C ASN A 17 -15.24 -18.49 28.01
N GLN A 18 -14.98 -19.77 27.74
CA GLN A 18 -14.65 -20.26 26.40
C GLN A 18 -15.78 -19.99 25.40
N ARG A 19 -17.04 -20.23 25.78
CA ARG A 19 -18.22 -19.92 24.96
C ARG A 19 -18.32 -18.43 24.66
N ARG A 20 -18.17 -17.57 25.68
CA ARG A 20 -18.21 -16.11 25.52
C ARG A 20 -17.07 -15.59 24.65
N SER A 21 -15.86 -16.13 24.83
CA SER A 21 -14.70 -15.76 24.00
C SER A 21 -14.93 -16.14 22.52
N ARG A 22 -15.45 -17.35 22.26
CA ARG A 22 -15.82 -17.78 20.90
C ARG A 22 -16.94 -16.92 20.31
N ALA A 23 -17.94 -16.56 21.11
CA ALA A 23 -19.03 -15.67 20.68
C ALA A 23 -18.51 -14.27 20.30
N ARG A 24 -17.72 -13.62 21.16
CA ARG A 24 -17.11 -12.32 20.85
C ARG A 24 -16.21 -12.35 19.63
N ARG A 25 -15.41 -13.42 19.45
CA ARG A 25 -14.59 -13.59 18.25
C ARG A 25 -15.44 -13.71 17.00
N LYS A 26 -16.55 -14.45 17.06
CA LYS A 26 -17.50 -14.57 15.94
C LYS A 26 -18.13 -13.22 15.61
N GLU A 27 -18.59 -12.47 16.61
CA GLU A 27 -19.15 -11.12 16.43
C GLU A 27 -18.12 -10.17 15.80
N TYR A 28 -16.88 -10.17 16.27
CA TYR A 28 -15.81 -9.35 15.72
C TYR A 28 -15.48 -9.70 14.27
N LEU A 29 -15.39 -10.99 13.93
CA LEU A 29 -15.18 -11.43 12.55
C LEU A 29 -16.34 -11.01 11.64
N GLN A 30 -17.59 -11.16 12.10
CA GLN A 30 -18.76 -10.72 11.35
C GLN A 30 -18.75 -9.20 11.14
N GLU A 31 -18.39 -8.42 12.15
CA GLU A 31 -18.25 -6.97 12.04
C GLU A 31 -17.18 -6.59 11.00
N LEU A 32 -16.03 -7.28 11.00
CA LEU A 32 -14.98 -7.07 10.00
C LEU A 32 -15.46 -7.42 8.58
N GLU A 33 -16.14 -8.54 8.39
CA GLU A 33 -16.72 -8.93 7.09
C GLU A 33 -17.75 -7.93 6.58
N ILE A 34 -18.54 -7.33 7.48
CA ILE A 34 -19.49 -6.27 7.14
C ILE A 34 -18.75 -5.01 6.70
N LYS A 35 -17.74 -4.58 7.45
CA LYS A 35 -16.92 -3.41 7.10
C LYS A 35 -16.21 -3.58 5.77
N LEU A 36 -15.65 -4.77 5.51
CA LEU A 36 -15.02 -5.09 4.22
C LEU A 36 -16.01 -4.94 3.07
N ARG A 37 -17.19 -5.57 3.17
CA ARG A 37 -18.24 -5.46 2.15
C ARG A 37 -18.71 -4.01 1.93
N GLN A 38 -18.80 -3.22 3.00
CA GLN A 38 -19.14 -1.79 2.88
C GLN A 38 -18.07 -1.03 2.10
N CYS A 39 -16.79 -1.24 2.42
CA CYS A 39 -15.69 -0.61 1.70
C CYS A 39 -15.67 -1.02 0.21
N GLU A 40 -15.90 -2.29 -0.09
CA GLU A 40 -16.00 -2.80 -1.47
C GLU A 40 -17.16 -2.13 -2.23
N ASN A 41 -18.36 -2.11 -1.64
CA ASN A 41 -19.53 -1.50 -2.25
C ASN A 41 -19.34 0.00 -2.52
N ILE A 42 -18.78 0.74 -1.57
CA ILE A 42 -18.48 2.18 -1.73
C ILE A 42 -17.48 2.40 -2.87
N GLY A 43 -16.46 1.55 -2.98
CA GLY A 43 -15.48 1.61 -4.08
C GLY A 43 -16.12 1.36 -5.45
N VAL A 44 -17.03 0.39 -5.53
CA VAL A 44 -17.77 0.08 -6.76
C VAL A 44 -18.70 1.23 -7.15
N GLU A 45 -19.54 1.71 -6.22
CA GLU A 45 -20.50 2.79 -6.47
C GLU A 45 -19.79 4.07 -6.95
N ALA A 46 -18.77 4.52 -6.21
CA ALA A 46 -18.01 5.71 -6.56
C ALA A 46 -17.32 5.60 -7.95
N SER A 47 -16.84 4.39 -8.31
CA SER A 47 -16.27 4.14 -9.63
C SER A 47 -17.32 4.23 -10.74
N THR A 48 -18.53 3.70 -10.50
CA THR A 48 -19.63 3.80 -11.47
C THR A 48 -20.09 5.25 -11.68
N GLU A 49 -20.18 6.06 -10.62
CA GLU A 49 -20.51 7.48 -10.72
C GLU A 49 -19.47 8.25 -11.53
N LEU A 50 -18.18 8.01 -11.28
CA LEU A 50 -17.11 8.63 -12.05
C LEU A 50 -17.18 8.24 -13.53
N GLN A 51 -17.39 6.95 -13.83
CA GLN A 51 -17.51 6.47 -15.21
C GLN A 51 -18.73 7.05 -15.93
N THR A 52 -19.87 7.15 -15.27
CA THR A 52 -21.08 7.73 -15.86
C THR A 52 -20.93 9.23 -16.12
N ALA A 53 -20.30 9.97 -15.20
CA ALA A 53 -19.94 11.37 -15.39
C ALA A 53 -18.96 11.55 -16.56
N ALA A 54 -17.90 10.74 -16.64
CA ALA A 54 -16.94 10.77 -17.75
C ALA A 54 -17.62 10.51 -19.10
N ARG A 55 -18.51 9.51 -19.18
CA ARG A 55 -19.31 9.24 -20.39
C ARG A 55 -20.25 10.39 -20.76
N ARG A 56 -20.77 11.13 -19.78
CA ARG A 56 -21.59 12.32 -20.03
C ARG A 56 -20.76 13.45 -20.62
N VAL A 57 -19.61 13.76 -20.02
CA VAL A 57 -18.68 14.78 -20.53
C VAL A 57 -18.19 14.43 -21.93
N ALA A 58 -17.83 13.17 -22.18
CA ALA A 58 -17.42 12.74 -23.52
C ALA A 58 -18.53 12.93 -24.58
N ARG A 59 -19.78 12.65 -24.23
CA ARG A 59 -20.93 12.89 -25.13
C ARG A 59 -21.17 14.37 -25.38
N GLU A 60 -21.03 15.19 -24.36
CA GLU A 60 -21.17 16.64 -24.47
C GLU A 60 -20.05 17.23 -25.33
N ASN A 61 -18.79 16.85 -25.08
CA ASN A 61 -17.65 17.25 -25.90
C ASN A 61 -17.81 16.84 -27.36
N LYS A 62 -18.33 15.65 -27.63
CA LYS A 62 -18.64 15.21 -28.99
C LYS A 62 -19.65 16.15 -29.67
N ARG A 63 -20.76 16.45 -28.99
CA ARG A 63 -21.79 17.38 -29.52
C ARG A 63 -21.25 18.79 -29.71
N LEU A 64 -20.38 19.26 -28.81
CA LEU A 64 -19.73 20.57 -28.94
C LEU A 64 -18.79 20.61 -30.15
N ARG A 65 -17.98 19.56 -30.36
CA ARG A 65 -17.15 19.43 -31.56
C ARG A 65 -17.99 19.40 -32.85
N GLU A 66 -19.08 18.63 -32.86
CA GLU A 66 -20.02 18.61 -33.98
C GLU A 66 -20.62 20.00 -34.28
N LEU A 67 -20.97 20.77 -33.23
CA LEU A 67 -21.47 22.14 -33.39
C LEU A 67 -20.40 23.10 -33.90
N LEU A 68 -19.16 22.98 -33.41
CA LEU A 68 -18.04 23.80 -33.88
C LEU A 68 -17.69 23.52 -35.34
N ALA A 69 -17.74 22.24 -35.75
CA ALA A 69 -17.60 21.84 -37.14
C ALA A 69 -18.69 22.48 -38.02
N GLN A 70 -19.95 22.53 -37.56
CA GLN A 70 -21.02 23.24 -38.27
C GLN A 70 -20.79 24.75 -38.37
N LYS A 71 -20.00 25.33 -37.45
CA LYS A 71 -19.60 26.75 -37.49
C LYS A 71 -18.31 26.99 -38.27
N GLY A 72 -17.76 25.97 -38.92
CA GLY A 72 -16.58 26.07 -39.77
C GLY A 72 -15.26 25.97 -39.02
N VAL A 73 -15.27 25.49 -37.77
CA VAL A 73 -14.04 25.18 -37.02
C VAL A 73 -13.72 23.71 -37.22
N ASP A 74 -12.59 23.42 -37.85
CA ASP A 74 -12.08 22.06 -38.06
C ASP A 74 -11.48 21.45 -36.79
N ASP A 75 -11.48 20.12 -36.71
CA ASP A 75 -10.95 19.38 -35.56
C ASP A 75 -9.44 19.63 -35.36
N ASP A 76 -8.68 19.88 -36.43
CA ASP A 76 -7.22 20.15 -36.34
C ASP A 76 -6.95 21.47 -35.62
N SER A 77 -7.71 22.53 -35.93
CA SER A 77 -7.68 23.81 -35.20
C SER A 77 -8.07 23.66 -33.72
N ILE A 78 -9.00 22.75 -33.41
CA ILE A 78 -9.38 22.44 -32.03
C ILE A 78 -8.24 21.73 -31.30
N GLU A 79 -7.60 20.74 -31.92
CA GLU A 79 -6.45 20.04 -31.34
C GLU A 79 -5.24 20.97 -31.16
N GLU A 80 -4.96 21.86 -32.12
CA GLU A 80 -3.93 22.88 -31.98
C GLU A 80 -4.22 23.81 -30.80
N TYR A 81 -5.48 24.22 -30.62
CA TYR A 81 -5.89 25.04 -29.49
C TYR A 81 -5.77 24.30 -28.15
N LEU A 82 -6.14 23.02 -28.07
CA LEU A 82 -6.02 22.21 -26.85
C LEU A 82 -4.56 21.92 -26.47
N ASN A 83 -3.70 21.75 -27.46
CA ASN A 83 -2.26 21.54 -27.26
C ASN A 83 -1.50 22.83 -27.00
N ARG A 84 -2.13 23.99 -27.22
CA ARG A 84 -1.54 25.29 -26.88
C ARG A 84 -1.43 25.39 -25.36
N PRO A 85 -0.20 25.53 -24.79
CA PRO A 85 -0.08 25.83 -23.37
C PRO A 85 -0.80 27.16 -23.08
N PRO A 86 -1.47 27.29 -21.92
CA PRO A 86 -2.10 28.54 -21.54
C PRO A 86 -1.10 29.67 -21.69
N LEU A 87 -1.48 30.72 -22.43
CA LEU A 87 -0.61 31.88 -22.63
C LEU A 87 -0.32 32.51 -21.26
N THR A 88 0.84 32.22 -20.69
CA THR A 88 1.36 32.90 -19.51
C THR A 88 1.72 34.33 -19.92
N GLY A 89 0.78 35.25 -19.80
CA GLY A 89 0.92 36.60 -20.32
C GLY A 89 0.11 37.66 -19.59
N SER A 90 0.22 37.76 -18.26
CA SER A 90 0.20 39.04 -17.53
C SER A 90 0.55 38.82 -16.05
N ALA A 91 1.49 39.61 -15.52
CA ALA A 91 2.07 39.49 -14.18
C ALA A 91 1.11 39.83 -13.01
N ASN A 92 -0.21 39.72 -13.19
CA ASN A 92 -1.20 40.19 -12.21
C ASN A 92 -2.34 39.23 -11.84
N ASP A 93 -2.25 37.93 -12.17
CA ASP A 93 -3.26 36.98 -11.70
C ASP A 93 -2.63 35.87 -10.83
N ARG A 94 -2.23 36.25 -9.61
CA ARG A 94 -1.98 35.27 -8.53
C ARG A 94 -3.31 34.72 -8.04
N CYS A 95 -4.01 33.91 -8.84
CA CYS A 95 -5.07 32.97 -8.39
C CYS A 95 -5.75 32.18 -9.53
N ARG A 96 -5.04 31.67 -10.55
CA ARG A 96 -5.63 30.63 -11.41
C ARG A 96 -4.56 29.82 -12.12
N GLU A 97 -4.87 28.55 -12.34
CA GLU A 97 -4.01 27.54 -12.99
C GLU A 97 -2.93 26.88 -12.12
N ARG A 98 -3.36 26.25 -11.02
CA ARG A 98 -2.86 24.89 -10.76
C ARG A 98 -3.79 23.95 -11.51
N GLY A 99 -3.29 23.35 -12.59
CA GLY A 99 -4.07 22.58 -13.55
C GLY A 99 -5.07 21.59 -12.94
N SER A 100 -6.25 21.54 -13.53
CA SER A 100 -7.30 20.59 -13.17
C SER A 100 -6.85 19.14 -13.33
N GLY A 101 -5.88 18.85 -14.21
CA GLY A 101 -5.31 17.51 -14.40
C GLY A 101 -4.53 17.03 -13.18
N ASN A 102 -3.61 17.86 -12.67
CA ASN A 102 -2.78 17.56 -11.51
C ASN A 102 -3.57 17.53 -10.19
N VAL A 103 -4.70 18.26 -10.08
CA VAL A 103 -5.59 18.16 -8.91
C VAL A 103 -6.42 16.89 -8.97
N LEU A 104 -6.99 16.53 -10.13
CA LEU A 104 -7.75 15.29 -10.28
C LEU A 104 -6.86 14.07 -10.08
N GLU A 105 -5.66 14.05 -10.66
CA GLU A 105 -4.68 12.99 -10.48
C GLU A 105 -4.24 12.86 -9.02
N ARG A 106 -4.05 13.99 -8.32
CA ARG A 106 -3.81 14.00 -6.87
C ARG A 106 -5.00 13.55 -6.04
N LEU A 107 -6.24 13.86 -6.43
CA LEU A 107 -7.45 13.42 -5.73
C LEU A 107 -7.70 11.92 -5.95
N ILE A 108 -7.37 11.41 -7.13
CA ILE A 108 -7.41 9.98 -7.44
C ILE A 108 -6.30 9.23 -6.70
N GLN A 109 -5.09 9.78 -6.61
CA GLN A 109 -3.96 9.20 -5.85
C GLN A 109 -4.11 9.33 -4.33
N ALA A 110 -4.74 10.40 -3.84
CA ALA A 110 -5.03 10.61 -2.42
C ALA A 110 -6.20 9.75 -1.92
N ARG A 111 -7.08 9.30 -2.83
CA ARG A 111 -8.03 8.23 -2.55
C ARG A 111 -7.30 6.89 -2.53
N LYS A 112 -6.55 6.66 -1.45
CA LYS A 112 -6.20 5.30 -1.07
C LYS A 112 -7.52 4.53 -0.90
N PRO A 113 -7.76 3.48 -1.69
CA PRO A 113 -8.95 2.66 -1.49
C PRO A 113 -8.91 2.13 -0.06
N CYS A 114 -10.06 2.16 0.61
CA CYS A 114 -10.19 1.71 1.99
C CYS A 114 -9.86 0.22 2.15
N CYS A 115 -9.73 -0.53 1.07
CA CYS A 115 -9.17 -1.88 1.05
C CYS A 115 -8.42 -2.10 -0.28
N PRO A 116 -7.19 -2.65 -0.27
CA PRO A 116 -6.62 -3.23 -1.48
C PRO A 116 -7.31 -4.58 -1.71
N VAL A 117 -8.42 -4.60 -2.44
CA VAL A 117 -8.88 -5.86 -3.05
C VAL A 117 -8.38 -5.85 -4.49
N SER A 118 -7.22 -6.46 -4.67
CA SER A 118 -6.85 -7.03 -5.96
C SER A 118 -6.55 -8.50 -5.72
N THR A 119 -7.30 -9.34 -6.43
CA THR A 119 -6.78 -10.53 -7.11
C THR A 119 -5.26 -10.52 -7.14
N ILE A 120 -4.62 -11.61 -6.73
CA ILE A 120 -3.19 -11.80 -6.93
C ILE A 120 -2.95 -11.88 -8.46
N PRO A 121 -2.32 -10.87 -9.07
CA PRO A 121 -1.06 -11.10 -9.73
C PRO A 121 -0.01 -10.53 -8.81
N ILE A 122 0.95 -11.38 -8.43
CA ILE A 122 2.09 -11.00 -7.60
C ILE A 122 2.67 -9.69 -8.15
N PRO A 123 2.48 -8.56 -7.45
CA PRO A 123 3.18 -7.33 -7.80
C PRO A 123 4.55 -7.49 -7.17
N VAL A 124 5.56 -7.80 -7.99
CA VAL A 124 6.94 -7.50 -7.58
C VAL A 124 6.97 -5.99 -7.32
N PRO A 125 7.18 -5.54 -6.08
CA PRO A 125 7.21 -4.12 -5.78
C PRO A 125 8.43 -3.50 -6.48
N PRO A 126 8.34 -2.24 -6.93
CA PRO A 126 9.53 -1.50 -7.32
C PRO A 126 10.44 -1.46 -6.09
N THR A 127 11.66 -1.96 -6.26
CA THR A 127 12.74 -1.97 -5.27
C THR A 127 13.03 -0.56 -4.78
N ARG A 128 12.25 -0.08 -3.80
CA ARG A 128 12.70 0.93 -2.85
C ARG A 128 13.30 0.17 -1.69
N GLY A 129 14.63 0.04 -1.76
CA GLY A 129 15.55 -0.43 -0.72
C GLY A 129 14.94 -1.47 0.20
N ASN A 130 15.03 -2.74 -0.18
CA ASN A 130 14.90 -3.83 0.78
C ASN A 130 16.18 -3.83 1.63
N VAL A 131 16.36 -2.80 2.46
CA VAL A 131 17.59 -2.53 3.19
C VAL A 131 17.33 -2.53 4.68
N ASN A 132 18.29 -3.05 5.45
CA ASN A 132 18.32 -3.02 6.91
C ASN A 132 19.47 -2.11 7.36
N SER A 133 19.36 -1.51 8.55
CA SER A 133 20.52 -0.85 9.15
C SER A 133 21.61 -1.90 9.42
N CYS A 134 22.85 -1.58 9.07
CA CYS A 134 23.98 -2.50 9.23
C CYS A 134 24.21 -2.89 10.69
N ASP A 135 23.98 -1.98 11.64
CA ASP A 135 24.11 -2.29 13.07
C ASP A 135 23.02 -3.28 13.50
N LEU A 136 21.76 -3.08 13.06
CA LEU A 136 20.67 -4.02 13.33
C LEU A 136 20.90 -5.39 12.65
N ALA A 137 21.42 -5.40 11.41
CA ALA A 137 21.75 -6.62 10.70
C ALA A 137 22.86 -7.39 11.43
N THR A 138 23.89 -6.69 11.91
CA THR A 138 24.99 -7.28 12.67
C THR A 138 24.48 -7.93 13.97
N ASP A 139 23.62 -7.25 14.72
CA ASP A 139 23.02 -7.79 15.95
C ASP A 139 22.14 -9.02 15.68
N MET A 140 21.34 -8.99 14.61
CA MET A 140 20.50 -10.12 14.22
C MET A 140 21.36 -11.34 13.84
N ILE A 141 22.39 -11.16 13.02
CA ILE A 141 23.27 -12.25 12.56
C ILE A 141 24.05 -12.84 13.73
N THR A 142 24.68 -12.01 14.55
CA THR A 142 25.44 -12.48 15.72
C THR A 142 24.54 -13.15 16.75
N SER A 143 23.31 -12.68 16.96
CA SER A 143 22.36 -13.32 17.87
C SER A 143 21.88 -14.70 17.38
N MET A 144 21.82 -14.94 16.08
CA MET A 144 21.27 -16.18 15.52
C MET A 144 22.33 -17.20 15.15
N ALA A 145 23.42 -16.76 14.53
CA ALA A 145 24.48 -17.62 14.02
C ALA A 145 25.75 -17.55 14.87
N GLY A 146 25.87 -16.63 15.83
CA GLY A 146 27.11 -16.43 16.58
C GLY A 146 28.25 -15.84 15.72
N GLY A 147 29.22 -15.22 16.37
CA GLY A 147 30.36 -14.59 15.69
C GLY A 147 30.75 -13.26 16.33
N ASP A 148 31.92 -12.74 15.95
CA ASP A 148 32.36 -11.40 16.35
C ASP A 148 31.58 -10.35 15.53
N PRO A 149 30.84 -9.42 16.17
CA PRO A 149 30.11 -8.37 15.46
C PRO A 149 31.01 -7.51 14.56
N ALA A 150 32.30 -7.36 14.88
CA ALA A 150 33.23 -6.63 14.03
C ALA A 150 33.51 -7.35 12.69
N ALA A 151 33.56 -8.68 12.71
CA ALA A 151 33.77 -9.50 11.51
C ALA A 151 32.51 -9.54 10.64
N VAL A 152 31.33 -9.75 11.26
CA VAL A 152 30.04 -9.76 10.55
C VAL A 152 29.78 -8.41 9.88
N ARG A 153 30.09 -7.30 10.55
CA ARG A 153 29.96 -5.95 10.00
C ARG A 153 30.88 -5.72 8.80
N ALA A 154 32.10 -6.25 8.85
CA ALA A 154 33.04 -6.17 7.73
C ALA A 154 32.55 -6.99 6.52
N ASP A 155 31.96 -8.17 6.76
CA ASP A 155 31.40 -9.03 5.71
C ASP A 155 30.14 -8.44 5.08
N LEU A 156 29.37 -7.64 5.83
CA LEU A 156 28.28 -6.81 5.32
C LEU A 156 28.78 -5.59 4.51
N GLY A 157 30.09 -5.34 4.48
CA GLY A 157 30.72 -4.25 3.73
C GLY A 157 30.71 -2.90 4.46
N CYS A 158 30.47 -2.88 5.77
CA CYS A 158 30.30 -1.66 6.55
C CYS A 158 31.62 -1.24 7.24
N LEU A 159 31.94 0.06 7.21
CA LEU A 159 33.07 0.62 7.95
C LEU A 159 32.71 0.87 9.43
N PRO A 160 33.68 0.80 10.36
CA PRO A 160 33.43 1.04 11.78
C PRO A 160 33.02 2.50 12.04
N GLY A 161 31.90 2.70 12.74
CA GLY A 161 31.44 4.03 13.19
C GLY A 161 30.52 4.78 12.22
N MET A 162 30.03 4.13 11.15
CA MET A 162 29.03 4.71 10.24
C MET A 162 27.74 3.88 10.19
N GLU A 163 26.59 4.55 10.29
CA GLU A 163 25.28 3.94 10.12
C GLU A 163 24.97 3.86 8.62
N CYS A 164 25.04 2.65 8.07
CA CYS A 164 24.85 2.37 6.64
C CYS A 164 23.72 1.37 6.42
N GLU A 165 23.08 1.45 5.26
CA GLU A 165 21.98 0.58 4.87
C GLU A 165 22.52 -0.57 4.01
N VAL A 166 22.19 -1.81 4.40
CA VAL A 166 22.63 -3.04 3.72
C VAL A 166 21.44 -3.75 3.10
N ASP A 167 21.60 -4.31 1.89
CA ASP A 167 20.52 -5.05 1.23
C ASP A 167 20.16 -6.32 2.01
N ASN A 168 18.87 -6.56 2.21
CA ASN A 168 18.35 -7.71 2.93
C ASN A 168 18.74 -9.02 2.25
N GLN A 169 18.93 -9.05 0.92
CA GLN A 169 19.50 -10.21 0.24
C GLN A 169 20.91 -10.54 0.73
N LEU A 170 21.76 -9.52 0.92
CA LEU A 170 23.11 -9.69 1.44
C LEU A 170 23.07 -10.12 2.91
N VAL A 171 22.17 -9.56 3.72
CA VAL A 171 21.97 -9.97 5.12
C VAL A 171 21.65 -11.46 5.22
N PHE A 172 20.71 -11.97 4.40
CA PHE A 172 20.37 -13.40 4.40
C PHE A 172 21.53 -14.28 3.92
N GLN A 173 22.32 -13.81 2.95
CA GLN A 173 23.49 -14.54 2.46
C GLN A 173 24.58 -14.66 3.54
N VAL A 174 24.87 -13.56 4.26
CA VAL A 174 25.84 -13.57 5.36
C VAL A 174 25.33 -14.42 6.53
N MET A 175 24.03 -14.36 6.86
CA MET A 175 23.41 -15.28 7.84
C MET A 175 23.63 -16.76 7.49
N ASP A 176 23.40 -17.14 6.24
CA ASP A 176 23.55 -18.52 5.77
C ASP A 176 25.02 -18.96 5.81
N GLN A 177 25.95 -18.06 5.49
CA GLN A 177 27.39 -18.32 5.60
C GLN A 177 27.83 -18.61 7.05
N TYR A 178 27.37 -17.81 8.02
CA TYR A 178 27.74 -17.99 9.43
C TYR A 178 27.01 -19.17 10.09
N SER A 179 25.79 -19.48 9.66
CA SER A 179 25.08 -20.68 10.15
C SER A 179 25.64 -21.97 9.55
N ASN A 180 26.11 -21.97 8.30
CA ASN A 180 26.76 -23.12 7.68
C ASN A 180 28.21 -23.32 8.13
N SER A 181 28.91 -22.27 8.58
CA SER A 181 30.29 -22.39 9.11
C SER A 181 30.36 -23.07 10.48
N LEU A 182 29.26 -23.05 11.25
CA LEU A 182 29.10 -23.82 12.49
C LEU A 182 28.71 -25.28 12.27
N GLY A 183 28.47 -25.70 11.02
CA GLY A 183 28.12 -27.07 10.63
C GLY A 183 29.32 -28.00 10.39
N LEU A 184 30.56 -27.54 10.62
CA LEU A 184 31.77 -28.37 10.57
C LEU A 184 32.57 -28.23 11.87
N GLN A 185 32.05 -28.84 12.93
CA GLN A 185 32.83 -29.44 14.01
C GLN A 185 32.16 -30.74 14.46
#